data_AF-A0A2V3IYS5-F1
#
_entry.id   AF-A0A2V3IYS5-F1
#
_cell.length_a   1.000
_cell.length_b   1.000
_cell.length_c   1.000
_cell.angle_alpha   90.00
_cell.angle_beta   90.00
_cell.angle_gamma   90.00
#
_symmetry.space_group_name_H-M   'P 1'
#
loop_
_entity.id
_entity.type
_entity.pdbx_description
1 polymer ?
#
loop_
_entity_poly.entity_id
_entity_poly.type
_entity_poly.pdbx_seq_one_letter_code
_entity_poly.pdbx_strand_id
1 'polypeptide(L)'
;MAKTITVSALLSLVLVLLFVHHTSATATNRTDLCPAVAECIEKLDDGQQCDVLPVPPASLIPQISPGPFRLTLLRSGVWSYEDGAYVSLILYRKGRLALLDFPDSPNSNTPTGSMTRLTDAAMQVLNGSIPHRIDMVYSHDHYDHIGAATRFFRFARSTFPRAKILIWGTTETKRAIRESESKRAVVPNIIVYKRGRTLSLGGGLRVRMTIAGGHSGKDLILYIPPYRGQKGIVMHVDVVYPGWVPFTSLGITEDVNAYLGVHEKILRLNFDIFIAGHVLIGTEEDVRRNQAYTRNLLEAGAVGARTASLEDFAKLGFGRVGDPNAREFGNLWFAFIRVVRKAQVDICSRIMIEKWGCRLAGLDVMIESHCFTAVTHTLLSA
;
A
#
# COMPACT_ATOMS: atom_id res chain seq x y z
N MET A 1 -5.96 -32.38 -3.07
CA MET A 1 -5.67 -31.63 -1.84
C MET A 1 -4.60 -30.58 -2.15
N ALA A 2 -5.01 -29.38 -2.55
CA ALA A 2 -4.09 -28.27 -2.75
C ALA A 2 -4.10 -27.44 -1.46
N LYS A 3 -3.02 -27.52 -0.67
CA LYS A 3 -2.80 -26.62 0.46
C LYS A 3 -2.40 -25.26 -0.13
N THR A 4 -3.29 -24.29 0.02
CA THR A 4 -3.03 -22.89 -0.31
C THR A 4 -1.94 -22.37 0.62
N ILE A 5 -0.83 -21.94 0.03
CA ILE A 5 0.26 -21.24 0.72
C ILE A 5 -0.31 -19.89 1.19
N THR A 6 -0.48 -19.72 2.50
CA THR A 6 -0.81 -18.44 3.11
C THR A 6 0.34 -17.46 2.88
N VAL A 7 0.07 -16.36 2.16
CA VAL A 7 1.02 -15.27 1.91
C VAL A 7 1.38 -14.60 3.25
N SER A 8 2.51 -15.03 3.82
CA SER A 8 3.05 -14.54 5.10
C SER A 8 3.94 -13.29 4.93
N ALA A 9 4.02 -12.70 3.74
CA ALA A 9 4.94 -11.59 3.44
C ALA A 9 4.47 -10.24 4.01
N LEU A 10 3.16 -9.95 4.03
CA LEU A 10 2.64 -8.67 4.55
C LEU A 10 2.68 -8.57 6.08
N LEU A 11 2.58 -9.70 6.81
CA LEU A 11 2.70 -9.68 8.28
C LEU A 11 4.08 -9.20 8.75
N SER A 12 5.12 -9.44 7.93
CA SER A 12 6.51 -9.05 8.21
C SER A 12 6.76 -7.55 8.02
N LEU A 13 6.10 -6.89 7.05
CA LEU A 13 6.19 -5.44 6.84
C LEU A 13 5.67 -4.67 8.06
N VAL A 14 4.57 -5.17 8.65
CA VAL A 14 3.94 -4.56 9.83
C VAL A 14 4.81 -4.73 11.07
N LEU A 15 5.57 -5.83 11.18
CA LEU A 15 6.51 -6.04 12.29
C LEU A 15 7.69 -5.08 12.22
N VAL A 16 8.21 -4.76 11.02
CA VAL A 16 9.35 -3.84 10.83
C VAL A 16 8.96 -2.39 11.15
N LEU A 17 7.77 -1.93 10.73
CA LEU A 17 7.27 -0.58 11.03
C LEU A 17 7.13 -0.30 12.54
N LEU A 18 6.97 -1.34 13.37
CA LEU A 18 6.88 -1.23 14.83
C LEU A 18 8.25 -1.09 15.52
N PHE A 19 9.34 -1.55 14.89
CA PHE A 19 10.70 -1.43 15.44
C PHE A 19 11.43 -0.16 14.97
N VAL A 20 10.90 0.57 13.98
CA VAL A 20 11.38 1.93 13.66
C VAL A 20 10.84 2.91 14.71
N HIS A 21 11.29 2.75 15.94
CA HIS A 21 11.38 3.84 16.89
C HIS A 21 12.87 4.06 17.03
N HIS A 22 13.42 5.16 16.50
CA HIS A 22 14.52 5.91 17.12
C HIS A 22 14.85 7.19 16.33
N THR A 23 15.18 8.21 17.14
CA THR A 23 15.80 9.52 16.87
C THR A 23 15.05 10.53 16.01
N SER A 24 14.45 11.51 16.69
CA SER A 24 14.23 12.86 16.18
C SER A 24 15.57 13.50 15.82
N ALA A 25 15.98 13.37 14.57
CA ALA A 25 17.06 14.18 14.01
C ALA A 25 16.44 15.21 13.07
N THR A 26 16.69 16.49 13.35
CA THR A 26 16.47 17.58 12.39
C THR A 26 17.36 17.34 11.18
N ALA A 27 16.77 16.79 10.11
CA ALA A 27 17.51 16.52 8.89
C ALA A 27 17.74 17.81 8.11
N THR A 28 19.01 18.14 7.88
CA THR A 28 19.43 19.26 7.06
C THR A 28 19.10 18.97 5.60
N ASN A 29 18.37 19.89 4.99
CA ASN A 29 17.93 19.83 3.60
C ASN A 29 19.16 20.04 2.69
N ARG A 30 19.78 18.96 2.20
CA ARG A 30 20.79 19.02 1.14
C ARG A 30 20.39 18.12 -0.01
N THR A 31 19.71 18.72 -0.97
CA THR A 31 19.30 18.17 -2.28
C THR A 31 20.43 18.14 -3.30
N ASP A 32 21.66 18.36 -2.88
CA ASP A 32 22.82 18.38 -3.78
C ASP A 32 23.26 16.91 -3.96
N LEU A 33 22.68 16.25 -4.98
CA LEU A 33 22.98 14.89 -5.47
C LEU A 33 23.52 13.95 -4.39
N CYS A 34 22.60 13.35 -3.63
CA CYS A 34 22.83 12.25 -2.70
C CYS A 34 24.02 11.36 -3.13
N PRO A 35 25.23 11.52 -2.55
CA PRO A 35 26.44 10.83 -3.05
C PRO A 35 26.28 9.31 -3.06
N ALA A 36 25.47 8.80 -2.14
CA ALA A 36 25.05 7.41 -2.06
C ALA A 36 24.39 6.87 -3.35
N VAL A 37 23.82 7.72 -4.21
CA VAL A 37 23.29 7.32 -5.52
C VAL A 37 24.41 6.93 -6.47
N ALA A 38 25.48 7.73 -6.54
CA ALA A 38 26.63 7.42 -7.38
C ALA A 38 27.32 6.13 -6.88
N GLU A 39 27.52 6.01 -5.57
CA GLU A 39 28.09 4.82 -4.93
C GLU A 39 27.23 3.56 -5.18
N CYS A 40 25.90 3.70 -5.14
CA CYS A 40 24.97 2.61 -5.46
C CYS A 40 25.08 2.19 -6.94
N ILE A 41 25.17 3.14 -7.88
CA ILE A 41 25.36 2.83 -9.30
C ILE A 41 26.70 2.11 -9.52
N GLU A 42 27.79 2.60 -8.94
CA GLU A 42 29.11 1.95 -9.04
C GLU A 42 29.07 0.51 -8.49
N LYS A 43 28.43 0.27 -7.34
CA LYS A 43 28.25 -1.07 -6.80
C LYS A 43 27.46 -2.00 -7.72
N LEU A 44 26.39 -1.50 -8.35
CA LEU A 44 25.63 -2.27 -9.32
C LEU A 44 26.46 -2.63 -10.55
N ASP A 45 27.34 -1.73 -10.99
CA ASP A 45 28.26 -1.97 -12.11
C ASP A 45 29.25 -3.10 -11.79
N ASP A 46 29.65 -3.22 -10.52
CA ASP A 46 30.46 -4.32 -9.99
C ASP A 46 29.66 -5.61 -9.68
N GLY A 47 28.35 -5.62 -9.95
CA GLY A 47 27.46 -6.75 -9.66
C GLY A 47 27.15 -6.93 -8.16
N GLN A 48 27.43 -5.92 -7.35
CA GLN A 48 27.13 -5.87 -5.91
C GLN A 48 25.75 -5.26 -5.64
N GLN A 49 25.26 -5.41 -4.41
CA GLN A 49 24.03 -4.77 -3.96
C GLN A 49 24.32 -3.35 -3.47
N CYS A 50 23.39 -2.42 -3.71
CA CYS A 50 23.47 -1.07 -3.15
C CYS A 50 23.38 -1.08 -1.62
N ASP A 51 24.07 -0.13 -0.99
CA ASP A 51 23.77 0.22 0.39
C ASP A 51 22.43 0.96 0.48
N VAL A 52 21.90 1.03 1.70
CA VAL A 52 20.61 1.68 1.93
C VAL A 52 20.69 3.19 1.70
N LEU A 53 19.81 3.72 0.86
CA LEU A 53 19.74 5.15 0.61
C LEU A 53 19.06 5.87 1.78
N PRO A 54 19.45 7.12 2.08
CA PRO A 54 18.81 7.89 3.15
C PRO A 54 17.33 8.15 2.86
N VAL A 55 16.51 8.07 3.90
CA VAL A 55 15.09 8.44 3.84
C VAL A 55 14.97 9.96 3.72
N PRO A 56 14.29 10.51 2.69
CA PRO A 56 14.07 11.95 2.60
C PRO A 56 13.33 12.47 3.83
N PRO A 57 13.65 13.68 4.35
CA PRO A 57 13.05 14.19 5.57
C PRO A 57 11.52 14.24 5.56
N ALA A 58 10.93 14.56 4.39
CA ALA A 58 9.49 14.61 4.19
C ALA A 58 8.81 13.23 4.19
N SER A 59 9.60 12.15 4.05
CA SER A 59 9.14 10.76 4.01
C SER A 59 9.28 10.06 5.37
N LEU A 60 9.88 10.72 6.37
CA LEU A 60 10.00 10.15 7.71
C LEU A 60 8.60 9.96 8.32
N ILE A 61 8.35 8.75 8.82
CA ILE A 61 7.09 8.42 9.48
C ILE A 61 7.04 9.14 10.84
N PRO A 62 6.04 10.02 11.08
CA PRO A 62 5.95 10.74 12.34
C PRO A 62 5.78 9.79 13.52
N GLN A 63 6.43 10.11 14.64
CA GLN A 63 6.20 9.37 15.88
C GLN A 63 4.75 9.53 16.36
N ILE A 64 4.19 8.42 16.82
CA ILE A 64 2.88 8.37 17.45
C ILE A 64 3.11 8.45 18.94
N SER A 65 3.21 9.66 19.45
CA SER A 65 3.40 9.94 20.88
C SER A 65 2.67 11.22 21.26
N PRO A 66 2.03 11.29 22.46
CA PRO A 66 1.89 10.22 23.45
C PRO A 66 0.68 9.33 23.14
N GLY A 67 0.87 8.01 22.94
CA GLY A 67 -0.23 7.05 22.83
C GLY A 67 -0.06 5.98 21.74
N PRO A 68 -0.99 5.02 21.64
CA PRO A 68 -0.89 3.90 20.69
C PRO A 68 -1.40 4.22 19.27
N PHE A 69 -2.07 5.36 19.09
CA PHE A 69 -2.57 5.87 17.81
C PHE A 69 -2.70 7.40 17.86
N ARG A 70 -2.81 8.03 16.68
CA ARG A 70 -3.11 9.45 16.47
C ARG A 70 -4.44 9.58 15.75
N LEU A 71 -5.27 10.52 16.22
CA LEU A 71 -6.47 10.97 15.52
C LEU A 71 -6.28 12.42 15.05
N THR A 72 -6.49 12.68 13.76
CA THR A 72 -6.46 14.05 13.23
C THR A 72 -7.79 14.38 12.57
N LEU A 73 -8.43 15.46 13.04
CA LEU A 73 -9.65 15.98 12.42
C LEU A 73 -9.30 16.59 11.05
N LEU A 74 -9.62 15.88 9.97
CA LEU A 74 -9.33 16.33 8.60
C LEU A 74 -10.34 17.37 8.12
N ARG A 75 -11.60 17.19 8.53
CA ARG A 75 -12.72 18.12 8.31
C ARG A 75 -13.90 17.71 9.20
N SER A 76 -14.94 18.53 9.24
CA SER A 76 -16.11 18.30 10.10
C SER A 76 -16.73 16.91 9.90
N GLY A 77 -16.58 16.04 10.91
CA GLY A 77 -17.13 14.68 10.91
C GLY A 77 -16.23 13.61 10.26
N VAL A 78 -14.97 13.92 9.93
CA VAL A 78 -14.01 12.99 9.33
C VAL A 78 -12.66 13.11 10.03
N TRP A 79 -12.18 12.01 10.59
CA TRP A 79 -10.88 11.89 11.24
C TRP A 79 -10.01 10.88 10.50
N SER A 80 -8.72 11.16 10.35
CA SER A 80 -7.73 10.10 10.10
C SER A 80 -7.43 9.37 11.40
N TYR A 81 -7.29 8.05 11.29
CA TYR A 81 -6.71 7.17 12.29
C TYR A 81 -5.34 6.72 11.79
N GLU A 82 -4.32 6.90 12.62
CA GLU A 82 -2.94 6.50 12.32
C GLU A 82 -2.36 5.74 13.52
N ASP A 83 -1.78 4.56 13.33
CA ASP A 83 -1.23 3.76 14.45
C ASP A 83 0.20 3.26 14.23
N GLY A 84 0.86 3.78 13.20
CA GLY A 84 2.29 3.66 12.94
C GLY A 84 2.56 2.73 11.77
N ALA A 85 1.59 1.86 11.46
CA ALA A 85 1.59 1.03 10.28
C ALA A 85 0.44 1.39 9.33
N TYR A 86 -0.72 1.74 9.87
CA TYR A 86 -1.95 1.93 9.10
C TYR A 86 -2.46 3.36 9.17
N VAL A 87 -3.10 3.76 8.07
CA VAL A 87 -3.83 5.02 7.92
C VAL A 87 -5.23 4.71 7.41
N SER A 88 -6.25 5.05 8.20
CA SER A 88 -7.66 4.77 7.91
C SER A 88 -8.53 5.99 8.24
N LEU A 89 -9.82 5.93 7.94
CA LEU A 89 -10.79 7.00 8.21
C LEU A 89 -11.87 6.53 9.19
N ILE A 90 -12.12 7.36 10.20
CA ILE A 90 -13.29 7.27 11.08
C ILE A 90 -14.18 8.49 10.81
N LEU A 91 -15.45 8.25 10.54
CA LEU A 91 -16.43 9.30 10.26
C LEU A 91 -17.55 9.23 11.29
N TYR A 92 -17.94 10.39 11.81
CA TYR A 92 -19.09 10.48 12.71
C TYR A 92 -19.90 11.75 12.44
N ARG A 93 -21.18 11.56 12.14
CA ARG A 93 -22.10 12.67 11.87
C ARG A 93 -23.54 12.24 12.14
N LYS A 94 -24.30 13.10 12.82
CA LYS A 94 -25.75 12.93 13.04
C LYS A 94 -26.11 11.53 13.59
N GLY A 95 -25.34 11.01 14.56
CA GLY A 95 -25.57 9.70 15.18
C GLY A 95 -25.19 8.49 14.32
N ARG A 96 -24.45 8.71 13.23
CA ARG A 96 -24.01 7.65 12.29
C ARG A 96 -22.49 7.60 12.29
N LEU A 97 -21.96 6.46 12.69
CA LEU A 97 -20.52 6.14 12.71
C LEU A 97 -20.19 5.33 11.46
N ALA A 98 -19.08 5.63 10.80
CA ALA A 98 -18.52 4.79 9.74
C ALA A 98 -17.02 4.65 9.91
N LEU A 99 -16.50 3.43 9.70
CA LEU A 99 -15.07 3.15 9.67
C LEU A 99 -14.74 2.57 8.30
N LEU A 100 -13.70 3.11 7.68
CA LEU A 100 -13.22 2.67 6.37
C LEU A 100 -11.92 1.86 6.61
N ASP A 101 -12.00 0.55 6.45
CA ASP A 101 -11.02 -0.46 6.87
C ASP A 101 -10.90 -0.69 8.39
N PHE A 102 -10.36 -1.86 8.72
CA PHE A 102 -10.28 -2.51 10.03
C PHE A 102 -8.92 -3.22 10.18
N PRO A 103 -7.82 -2.47 10.19
CA PRO A 103 -6.49 -3.04 10.35
C PRO A 103 -6.34 -3.74 11.69
N ASP A 104 -5.61 -4.85 11.69
CA ASP A 104 -5.23 -5.58 12.90
C ASP A 104 -3.76 -5.36 13.22
N SER A 105 -3.48 -4.19 13.77
CA SER A 105 -2.12 -3.79 14.13
C SER A 105 -1.57 -4.71 15.23
N PRO A 106 -0.33 -5.18 15.13
CA PRO A 106 0.30 -5.95 16.19
C PRO A 106 0.32 -5.13 17.47
N ASN A 107 0.17 -5.80 18.61
CA ASN A 107 0.01 -5.16 19.92
C ASN A 107 -1.22 -4.23 20.00
N SER A 108 -2.26 -4.45 19.17
CA SER A 108 -3.58 -3.85 19.35
C SER A 108 -4.44 -4.56 20.40
N ASN A 109 -3.99 -5.69 20.93
CA ASN A 109 -4.76 -6.48 21.91
C ASN A 109 -4.86 -5.76 23.25
N THR A 110 -6.09 -5.45 23.67
CA THR A 110 -6.40 -5.15 25.07
C THR A 110 -6.91 -6.42 25.78
N PRO A 111 -7.05 -6.41 27.12
CA PRO A 111 -7.34 -7.62 27.92
C PRO A 111 -8.60 -8.42 27.53
N THR A 112 -9.55 -7.83 26.79
CA THR A 112 -10.85 -8.46 26.47
C THR A 112 -10.92 -9.09 25.07
N GLY A 113 -9.82 -9.14 24.31
CA GLY A 113 -9.73 -9.82 23.01
C GLY A 113 -10.53 -9.19 21.86
N SER A 114 -11.59 -8.41 22.12
CA SER A 114 -12.39 -7.71 21.11
C SER A 114 -12.03 -6.24 20.93
N MET A 115 -11.43 -5.57 21.92
CA MET A 115 -11.01 -4.18 21.75
C MET A 115 -9.65 -4.12 21.03
N THR A 116 -9.52 -3.11 20.19
CA THR A 116 -8.33 -2.74 19.43
C THR A 116 -8.04 -1.25 19.61
N ARG A 117 -6.86 -0.80 19.19
CA ARG A 117 -6.57 0.63 19.02
C ARG A 117 -7.65 1.36 18.19
N LEU A 118 -8.17 0.70 17.16
CA LEU A 118 -9.27 1.22 16.34
C LEU A 118 -10.60 1.35 17.11
N THR A 119 -10.94 0.41 18.01
CA THR A 119 -12.14 0.57 18.85
C THR A 119 -11.98 1.73 19.84
N ASP A 120 -10.80 1.90 20.42
CA ASP A 120 -10.50 3.01 21.32
C ASP A 120 -10.59 4.35 20.58
N ALA A 121 -10.03 4.42 19.37
CA ALA A 121 -10.14 5.56 18.49
C ALA A 121 -11.61 5.89 18.13
N ALA A 122 -12.42 4.87 17.82
CA ALA A 122 -13.85 5.06 17.56
C ALA A 122 -14.59 5.63 18.78
N MET A 123 -14.26 5.18 20.00
CA MET A 123 -14.83 5.72 21.23
C MET A 123 -14.42 7.18 21.47
N GLN A 124 -13.17 7.55 21.19
CA GLN A 124 -12.71 8.94 21.26
C GLN A 124 -13.46 9.83 20.27
N VAL A 125 -13.68 9.37 19.03
CA VAL A 125 -14.46 10.11 18.02
C VAL A 125 -15.92 10.28 18.45
N LEU A 126 -16.52 9.28 19.09
CA LEU A 126 -17.89 9.36 19.59
C LEU A 126 -18.04 10.32 20.77
N ASN A 127 -17.00 10.46 21.61
CA ASN A 127 -16.96 11.36 22.77
C ASN A 127 -18.24 11.26 23.64
N GLY A 128 -18.58 10.04 24.06
CA GLY A 128 -19.78 9.74 24.85
C GLY A 128 -21.09 9.68 24.07
N SER A 129 -21.10 10.03 22.79
CA SER A 129 -22.30 9.89 21.95
C SER A 129 -22.59 8.43 21.60
N ILE A 130 -23.88 8.09 21.48
CA ILE A 130 -24.34 6.75 21.09
C ILE A 130 -24.78 6.76 19.62
N PRO A 131 -24.10 6.03 18.71
CA PRO A 131 -24.55 5.93 17.33
C PRO A 131 -25.80 5.04 17.23
N HIS A 132 -26.77 5.43 16.40
CA HIS A 132 -27.91 4.56 16.06
C HIS A 132 -27.62 3.70 14.81
N ARG A 133 -26.53 4.00 14.08
CA ARG A 133 -26.08 3.23 12.93
C ARG A 133 -24.55 3.24 12.82
N ILE A 134 -23.99 2.07 12.49
CA ILE A 134 -22.56 1.84 12.29
C ILE A 134 -22.37 1.21 10.91
N ASP A 135 -21.58 1.85 10.05
CA ASP A 135 -21.24 1.38 8.71
C ASP A 135 -19.77 0.94 8.68
N MET A 136 -19.52 -0.35 8.49
CA MET A 136 -18.20 -0.94 8.31
C MET A 136 -17.92 -1.05 6.82
N VAL A 137 -16.89 -0.39 6.29
CA VAL A 137 -16.60 -0.38 4.85
C VAL A 137 -15.23 -0.99 4.60
N TYR A 138 -15.16 -1.99 3.73
CA TYR A 138 -13.90 -2.59 3.29
C TYR A 138 -13.48 -1.98 1.95
N SER A 139 -12.22 -1.51 1.86
CA SER A 139 -11.61 -1.03 0.62
C SER A 139 -11.34 -2.20 -0.34
N HIS A 140 -10.82 -3.31 0.18
CA HIS A 140 -10.63 -4.60 -0.48
C HIS A 140 -10.55 -5.74 0.57
N ASP A 141 -10.09 -6.94 0.18
CA ASP A 141 -10.23 -8.16 0.98
C ASP A 141 -8.98 -8.66 1.73
N HIS A 142 -7.86 -7.94 1.68
CA HIS A 142 -6.67 -8.36 2.42
C HIS A 142 -6.77 -8.09 3.93
N TYR A 143 -6.13 -8.96 4.72
CA TYR A 143 -6.28 -8.98 6.18
C TYR A 143 -5.65 -7.80 6.91
N ASP A 144 -4.66 -7.17 6.31
CA ASP A 144 -4.12 -5.91 6.80
C ASP A 144 -5.17 -4.79 6.76
N HIS A 145 -6.24 -4.92 5.94
CA HIS A 145 -7.38 -3.99 5.90
C HIS A 145 -8.67 -4.52 6.53
N ILE A 146 -8.89 -5.84 6.62
CA ILE A 146 -10.14 -6.41 7.19
C ILE A 146 -9.93 -7.31 8.42
N GLY A 147 -8.68 -7.50 8.84
CA GLY A 147 -8.28 -8.53 9.81
C GLY A 147 -8.81 -8.34 11.23
N ALA A 148 -9.17 -7.11 11.61
CA ALA A 148 -9.79 -6.82 12.90
C ALA A 148 -11.32 -6.68 12.81
N ALA A 149 -11.94 -6.90 11.65
CA ALA A 149 -13.35 -6.57 11.46
C ALA A 149 -14.29 -7.43 12.33
N THR A 150 -14.01 -8.72 12.54
CA THR A 150 -14.79 -9.55 13.48
C THR A 150 -14.68 -9.04 14.92
N ARG A 151 -13.51 -8.57 15.33
CA ARG A 151 -13.29 -8.00 16.68
C ARG A 151 -14.09 -6.71 16.85
N PHE A 152 -13.99 -5.79 15.90
CA PHE A 152 -14.77 -4.56 15.89
C PHE A 152 -16.28 -4.83 15.86
N PHE A 153 -16.75 -5.78 15.05
CA PHE A 153 -18.16 -6.14 14.99
C PHE A 153 -18.69 -6.65 16.32
N ARG A 154 -17.93 -7.51 17.02
CA ARG A 154 -18.29 -8.00 18.36
C ARG A 154 -18.35 -6.85 19.37
N PHE A 155 -17.34 -5.99 19.37
CA PHE A 155 -17.31 -4.77 20.19
C PHE A 155 -18.54 -3.88 19.90
N ALA A 156 -18.83 -3.58 18.63
CA ALA A 156 -19.95 -2.73 18.26
C ALA A 156 -21.30 -3.32 18.70
N ARG A 157 -21.48 -4.64 18.60
CA ARG A 157 -22.70 -5.32 19.07
C ARG A 157 -22.85 -5.31 20.59
N SER A 158 -21.76 -5.47 21.34
CA SER A 158 -21.82 -5.44 22.80
C SER A 158 -22.02 -4.02 23.33
N THR A 159 -21.30 -3.05 22.76
CA THR A 159 -21.28 -1.67 23.25
C THR A 159 -22.50 -0.88 22.79
N PHE A 160 -22.99 -1.14 21.56
CA PHE A 160 -24.11 -0.43 20.95
C PHE A 160 -25.21 -1.40 20.50
N PRO A 161 -25.88 -2.11 21.43
CA PRO A 161 -26.82 -3.20 21.09
C PRO A 161 -28.04 -2.74 20.27
N ARG A 162 -28.37 -1.43 20.32
CA ARG A 162 -29.47 -0.83 19.54
C ARG A 162 -29.04 -0.26 18.19
N ALA A 163 -27.74 -0.20 17.90
CA ALA A 163 -27.24 0.36 16.65
C ALA A 163 -27.43 -0.63 15.50
N LYS A 164 -27.93 -0.14 14.36
CA LYS A 164 -27.93 -0.92 13.12
C LYS A 164 -26.52 -1.01 12.56
N ILE A 165 -25.97 -2.21 12.41
CA ILE A 165 -24.64 -2.44 11.82
C ILE A 165 -24.79 -2.90 10.37
N LEU A 166 -24.11 -2.22 9.45
CA LEU A 166 -24.06 -2.57 8.02
C LEU A 166 -22.61 -2.73 7.59
N ILE A 167 -22.35 -3.74 6.75
CA ILE A 167 -21.00 -4.10 6.31
C ILE A 167 -20.98 -4.02 4.78
N TRP A 168 -20.11 -3.16 4.28
CA TRP A 168 -19.99 -2.79 2.88
C TRP A 168 -18.72 -3.39 2.29
N GLY A 169 -18.82 -3.93 1.08
CA GLY A 169 -17.68 -4.46 0.34
C GLY A 169 -18.08 -4.81 -1.09
N THR A 170 -17.14 -5.34 -1.86
CA THR A 170 -17.40 -5.84 -3.22
C THR A 170 -17.90 -7.28 -3.20
N THR A 171 -18.28 -7.80 -4.37
CA THR A 171 -18.68 -9.21 -4.51
C THR A 171 -17.47 -10.12 -4.24
N GLU A 172 -16.29 -9.67 -4.65
CA GLU A 172 -15.04 -10.38 -4.53
C GLU A 172 -14.57 -10.42 -3.08
N THR A 173 -14.67 -9.31 -2.34
CA THR A 173 -14.46 -9.33 -0.88
C THR A 173 -15.42 -10.27 -0.17
N LYS A 174 -16.71 -10.28 -0.56
CA LYS A 174 -17.67 -11.23 0.00
C LYS A 174 -17.30 -12.68 -0.28
N ARG A 175 -16.77 -12.98 -1.48
CA ARG A 175 -16.33 -14.33 -1.85
C ARG A 175 -15.10 -14.74 -1.04
N ALA A 176 -14.05 -13.91 -1.01
CA ALA A 176 -12.82 -14.18 -0.28
C ALA A 176 -13.08 -14.45 1.21
N ILE A 177 -13.94 -13.65 1.84
CA ILE A 177 -14.30 -13.86 3.26
C ILE A 177 -15.08 -15.17 3.47
N ARG A 178 -15.93 -15.58 2.52
CA ARG A 178 -16.68 -16.85 2.63
C ARG A 178 -15.81 -18.09 2.45
N GLU A 179 -14.80 -17.99 1.61
CA GLU A 179 -13.84 -19.07 1.33
C GLU A 179 -12.75 -19.16 2.41
N SER A 180 -12.56 -18.09 3.18
CA SER A 180 -11.59 -18.04 4.26
C SER A 180 -12.00 -18.82 5.51
N GLU A 181 -11.08 -19.61 6.05
CA GLU A 181 -11.23 -20.30 7.34
C GLU A 181 -10.85 -19.43 8.55
N SER A 182 -10.24 -18.25 8.35
CA SER A 182 -9.66 -17.45 9.45
C SER A 182 -10.71 -16.84 10.39
N LYS A 183 -11.93 -16.62 9.89
CA LYS A 183 -13.04 -15.94 10.59
C LYS A 183 -12.70 -14.52 11.10
N ARG A 184 -11.61 -13.92 10.60
CA ARG A 184 -11.14 -12.58 11.02
C ARG A 184 -12.00 -11.42 10.50
N ALA A 185 -12.72 -11.64 9.41
CA ALA A 185 -13.61 -10.65 8.80
C ALA A 185 -15.06 -11.11 8.77
N VAL A 186 -15.99 -10.13 8.76
CA VAL A 186 -17.43 -10.37 8.71
C VAL A 186 -17.92 -10.20 7.28
N VAL A 187 -18.74 -11.13 6.79
CA VAL A 187 -19.22 -11.11 5.41
C VAL A 187 -20.04 -9.84 5.13
N PRO A 188 -19.72 -9.05 4.07
CA PRO A 188 -20.50 -7.90 3.65
C PRO A 188 -21.96 -8.24 3.34
N ASN A 189 -22.88 -7.42 3.86
CA ASN A 189 -24.31 -7.51 3.57
C ASN A 189 -24.78 -6.41 2.61
N ILE A 190 -23.96 -5.38 2.36
CA ILE A 190 -24.20 -4.37 1.35
C ILE A 190 -23.11 -4.45 0.28
N ILE A 191 -23.48 -4.80 -0.94
CA ILE A 191 -22.53 -4.98 -2.04
C ILE A 191 -22.44 -3.75 -2.93
N VAL A 192 -21.22 -3.26 -3.13
CA VAL A 192 -20.86 -2.26 -4.13
C VAL A 192 -20.66 -2.98 -5.46
N TYR A 193 -21.42 -2.59 -6.48
CA TYR A 193 -21.32 -3.13 -7.84
C TYR A 193 -20.65 -2.10 -8.77
N LYS A 194 -20.48 -2.44 -10.06
CA LYS A 194 -19.84 -1.58 -11.07
C LYS A 194 -20.40 -0.16 -11.15
N ARG A 195 -21.72 0.03 -10.93
CA ARG A 195 -22.36 1.37 -10.90
C ARG A 195 -21.98 2.24 -9.69
N GLY A 196 -21.19 1.71 -8.76
CA GLY A 196 -20.84 2.35 -7.50
C GLY A 196 -21.98 2.39 -6.48
N ARG A 197 -21.70 2.94 -5.31
CA ARG A 197 -22.68 3.24 -4.25
C ARG A 197 -22.27 4.49 -3.48
N THR A 198 -23.23 5.10 -2.78
CA THR A 198 -22.94 6.22 -1.87
C THR A 198 -23.42 5.90 -0.47
N LEU A 199 -22.52 5.98 0.50
CA LEU A 199 -22.85 5.99 1.93
C LEU A 199 -23.04 7.45 2.35
N SER A 200 -24.25 7.84 2.74
CA SER A 200 -24.53 9.18 3.27
C SER A 200 -24.59 9.12 4.79
N LEU A 201 -23.89 10.01 5.50
CA LEU A 201 -23.93 10.14 6.96
C LEU A 201 -24.83 11.32 7.42
N GLY A 202 -25.15 12.24 6.51
CA GLY A 202 -26.02 13.39 6.78
C GLY A 202 -25.25 14.71 6.88
N GLY A 203 -25.97 15.84 6.83
CA GLY A 203 -25.34 17.18 6.87
C GLY A 203 -24.38 17.45 5.70
N GLY A 204 -24.60 16.80 4.55
CA GLY A 204 -23.75 16.90 3.35
C GLY A 204 -22.63 15.85 3.27
N LEU A 205 -22.26 15.22 4.40
CA LEU A 205 -21.18 14.22 4.44
C LEU A 205 -21.62 12.91 3.78
N ARG A 206 -20.88 12.50 2.75
CA ARG A 206 -21.09 11.28 1.98
C ARG A 206 -19.77 10.69 1.50
N VAL A 207 -19.72 9.36 1.42
CA VAL A 207 -18.62 8.59 0.81
C VAL A 207 -19.15 7.97 -0.47
N ARG A 208 -18.61 8.38 -1.62
CA ARG A 208 -18.86 7.78 -2.94
C ARG A 208 -17.88 6.61 -3.12
N MET A 209 -18.41 5.43 -3.42
CA MET A 209 -17.65 4.20 -3.56
C MET A 209 -17.72 3.73 -5.00
N THR A 210 -16.57 3.58 -5.65
CA THR A 210 -16.45 3.10 -7.02
C THR A 210 -15.38 2.02 -7.10
N ILE A 211 -15.67 0.93 -7.81
CA ILE A 211 -14.68 -0.12 -8.07
C ILE A 211 -13.70 0.41 -9.11
N ALA A 212 -12.42 0.45 -8.76
CA ALA A 212 -11.35 0.96 -9.61
C ALA A 212 -10.30 -0.09 -9.95
N GLY A 213 -10.03 -1.01 -9.01
CA GLY A 213 -8.90 -1.93 -9.07
C GLY A 213 -7.55 -1.22 -8.93
N GLY A 214 -6.47 -1.96 -9.10
CA GLY A 214 -5.10 -1.43 -9.05
C GLY A 214 -4.19 -2.39 -8.31
N HIS A 215 -4.36 -2.47 -7.00
CA HIS A 215 -3.71 -3.46 -6.13
C HIS A 215 -4.35 -4.84 -6.29
N SER A 216 -5.68 -4.92 -6.22
CA SER A 216 -6.46 -6.07 -6.64
C SER A 216 -7.35 -5.70 -7.83
N GLY A 217 -8.04 -6.70 -8.42
CA GLY A 217 -8.99 -6.43 -9.50
C GLY A 217 -10.19 -5.58 -9.08
N LYS A 218 -10.43 -5.36 -7.76
CA LYS A 218 -11.72 -4.86 -7.24
C LYS A 218 -11.62 -3.86 -6.09
N ASP A 219 -10.47 -3.22 -5.95
CA ASP A 219 -10.30 -2.17 -4.95
C ASP A 219 -11.30 -1.05 -5.14
N LEU A 220 -11.82 -0.55 -4.03
CA LEU A 220 -12.65 0.63 -4.01
C LEU A 220 -11.78 1.90 -4.00
N ILE A 221 -12.22 2.90 -4.76
CA ILE A 221 -11.97 4.30 -4.43
C ILE A 221 -13.11 4.76 -3.51
N LEU A 222 -12.77 5.25 -2.33
CA LEU A 222 -13.68 5.84 -1.36
C LEU A 222 -13.49 7.36 -1.37
N TYR A 223 -14.40 8.09 -2.00
CA TYR A 223 -14.29 9.52 -2.23
C TYR A 223 -15.28 10.34 -1.40
N ILE A 224 -14.77 11.25 -0.59
CA ILE A 224 -15.53 12.27 0.13
C ILE A 224 -15.37 13.60 -0.60
N PRO A 225 -16.38 14.05 -1.36
CA PRO A 225 -16.25 15.27 -2.14
C PRO A 225 -16.12 16.52 -1.27
N PRO A 226 -15.46 17.58 -1.77
CA PRO A 226 -15.47 18.89 -1.14
C PRO A 226 -16.91 19.35 -0.88
N TYR A 227 -17.14 20.03 0.24
CA TYR A 227 -18.46 20.56 0.56
C TYR A 227 -18.36 21.80 1.46
N ARG A 228 -18.94 22.91 1.01
CA ARG A 228 -18.98 24.20 1.73
C ARG A 228 -17.61 24.63 2.27
N GLY A 229 -16.61 24.71 1.39
CA GLY A 229 -15.24 25.11 1.73
C GLY A 229 -14.41 24.07 2.47
N GLN A 230 -14.95 22.89 2.78
CA GLN A 230 -14.16 21.79 3.36
C GLN A 230 -13.49 20.97 2.27
N LYS A 231 -12.26 20.53 2.56
CA LYS A 231 -11.37 19.74 1.71
C LYS A 231 -12.01 18.46 1.17
N GLY A 232 -11.65 18.08 -0.06
CA GLY A 232 -11.97 16.75 -0.59
C GLY A 232 -11.00 15.70 -0.06
N ILE A 233 -11.48 14.46 0.12
CA ILE A 233 -10.66 13.34 0.63
C ILE A 233 -10.87 12.14 -0.28
N VAL A 234 -9.78 11.54 -0.76
CA VAL A 234 -9.80 10.24 -1.45
C VAL A 234 -9.09 9.22 -0.59
N MET A 235 -9.68 8.05 -0.42
CA MET A 235 -9.00 6.87 0.11
C MET A 235 -8.98 5.80 -0.97
N HIS A 236 -7.77 5.34 -1.28
CA HIS A 236 -7.51 4.20 -2.16
C HIS A 236 -6.18 3.60 -1.72
N VAL A 237 -6.24 2.39 -1.19
CA VAL A 237 -5.12 1.80 -0.44
C VAL A 237 -4.20 1.00 -1.34
N ASP A 238 -2.96 0.79 -0.91
CA ASP A 238 -1.97 -0.15 -1.48
C ASP A 238 -1.49 0.12 -2.92
N VAL A 239 -1.74 1.31 -3.47
CA VAL A 239 -1.27 1.71 -4.81
C VAL A 239 -0.38 2.95 -4.79
N VAL A 240 -0.68 3.91 -3.91
CA VAL A 240 0.10 5.14 -3.78
C VAL A 240 0.75 5.13 -2.42
N TYR A 241 2.06 5.34 -2.37
CA TYR A 241 2.83 5.39 -1.14
C TYR A 241 3.43 6.79 -1.01
N PRO A 242 2.78 7.72 -0.28
CA PRO A 242 3.24 9.11 -0.21
C PRO A 242 4.66 9.20 0.35
N GLY A 243 5.58 9.83 -0.39
CA GLY A 243 7.00 9.95 -0.03
C GLY A 243 7.87 8.69 -0.20
N TRP A 244 7.29 7.54 -0.53
CA TRP A 244 7.98 6.25 -0.62
C TRP A 244 7.80 5.64 -2.01
N VAL A 245 8.70 4.75 -2.41
CA VAL A 245 8.38 3.83 -3.51
C VAL A 245 7.31 2.84 -3.04
N PRO A 246 6.53 2.26 -3.95
CA PRO A 246 5.56 1.25 -3.56
C PRO A 246 6.18 0.03 -2.89
N PHE A 247 5.35 -0.75 -2.19
CA PHE A 247 5.80 -2.03 -1.66
C PHE A 247 6.21 -2.99 -2.80
N THR A 248 7.01 -4.00 -2.48
CA THR A 248 7.63 -4.92 -3.45
C THR A 248 6.64 -5.46 -4.50
N SER A 249 7.14 -5.74 -5.71
CA SER A 249 6.35 -6.15 -6.87
C SER A 249 5.18 -5.20 -7.16
N LEU A 250 5.40 -3.90 -6.93
CA LEU A 250 4.42 -2.80 -6.98
C LEU A 250 3.10 -3.17 -6.30
N GLY A 251 3.17 -3.33 -4.98
CA GLY A 251 2.04 -3.59 -4.08
C GLY A 251 1.51 -5.02 -4.09
N ILE A 252 2.03 -5.89 -4.96
CA ILE A 252 1.50 -7.22 -5.35
C ILE A 252 0.20 -7.12 -6.17
N THR A 253 0.25 -6.25 -7.17
CA THR A 253 -0.75 -6.17 -8.22
C THR A 253 -0.76 -7.41 -9.13
N GLU A 254 -1.95 -7.84 -9.54
CA GLU A 254 -2.17 -8.85 -10.58
C GLU A 254 -2.15 -8.26 -12.00
N ASP A 255 -2.28 -6.92 -12.12
CA ASP A 255 -2.41 -6.22 -13.39
C ASP A 255 -1.71 -4.86 -13.32
N VAL A 256 -0.48 -4.82 -13.85
CA VAL A 256 0.37 -3.63 -13.91
C VAL A 256 -0.28 -2.48 -14.70
N ASN A 257 -1.09 -2.78 -15.72
CA ASN A 257 -1.81 -1.75 -16.47
C ASN A 257 -2.94 -1.16 -15.62
N ALA A 258 -3.67 -1.99 -14.88
CA ALA A 258 -4.68 -1.51 -13.95
C ALA A 258 -4.05 -0.67 -12.82
N TYR A 259 -2.90 -1.10 -12.29
CA TYR A 259 -2.12 -0.36 -11.29
C TYR A 259 -1.73 1.03 -11.79
N LEU A 260 -1.18 1.13 -13.01
CA LEU A 260 -0.87 2.43 -13.60
C LEU A 260 -2.14 3.26 -13.83
N GLY A 261 -3.19 2.64 -14.37
CA GLY A 261 -4.43 3.31 -14.77
C GLY A 261 -5.24 3.88 -13.61
N VAL A 262 -5.19 3.29 -12.41
CA VAL A 262 -5.99 3.80 -11.28
C VAL A 262 -5.52 5.17 -10.77
N HIS A 263 -4.24 5.50 -10.92
CA HIS A 263 -3.73 6.84 -10.61
C HIS A 263 -4.48 7.93 -11.39
N GLU A 264 -4.76 7.71 -12.68
CA GLU A 264 -5.53 8.66 -13.48
C GLU A 264 -6.98 8.78 -13.01
N LYS A 265 -7.58 7.67 -12.57
CA LYS A 265 -8.94 7.68 -12.03
C LYS A 265 -9.00 8.52 -10.75
N ILE A 266 -8.00 8.40 -9.89
CA ILE A 266 -7.87 9.20 -8.66
C ILE A 266 -7.68 10.68 -9.01
N LEU A 267 -6.75 11.01 -9.91
CA LEU A 267 -6.42 12.40 -10.30
C LEU A 267 -7.55 13.15 -11.01
N ARG A 268 -8.61 12.47 -11.43
CA ARG A 268 -9.85 13.11 -11.95
C ARG A 268 -10.78 13.61 -10.84
N LEU A 269 -10.52 13.24 -9.59
CA LEU A 269 -11.31 13.66 -8.43
C LEU A 269 -10.74 14.97 -7.89
N ASN A 270 -11.60 15.83 -7.35
CA ASN A 270 -11.17 17.04 -6.64
C ASN A 270 -10.95 16.69 -5.16
N PHE A 271 -9.69 16.64 -4.73
CA PHE A 271 -9.30 16.32 -3.35
C PHE A 271 -8.00 17.02 -2.96
N ASP A 272 -7.85 17.23 -1.64
CA ASP A 272 -6.64 17.81 -1.05
C ASP A 272 -5.87 16.76 -0.23
N ILE A 273 -6.58 15.73 0.24
CA ILE A 273 -6.08 14.72 1.17
C ILE A 273 -6.25 13.34 0.54
N PHE A 274 -5.18 12.56 0.55
CA PHE A 274 -5.14 11.19 0.07
C PHE A 274 -4.83 10.22 1.22
N ILE A 275 -5.63 9.16 1.36
CA ILE A 275 -5.45 8.11 2.36
C ILE A 275 -5.01 6.84 1.66
N ALA A 276 -3.74 6.47 1.87
CA ALA A 276 -3.04 5.38 1.20
C ALA A 276 -3.18 4.02 1.89
N GLY A 277 -3.78 3.95 3.08
CA GLY A 277 -3.84 2.72 3.87
C GLY A 277 -2.58 2.47 4.71
N HIS A 278 -1.40 2.86 4.22
CA HIS A 278 -0.11 2.66 4.89
C HIS A 278 0.80 3.89 4.83
N VAL A 279 1.77 3.89 5.75
CA VAL A 279 2.93 4.80 5.79
C VAL A 279 2.56 6.25 6.13
N LEU A 280 1.94 6.98 5.21
CA LEU A 280 1.69 8.42 5.36
C LEU A 280 0.34 8.82 4.72
N ILE A 281 -0.25 9.89 5.26
CA ILE A 281 -1.29 10.64 4.56
C ILE A 281 -0.62 11.40 3.41
N GLY A 282 -1.22 11.33 2.23
CA GLY A 282 -0.69 11.97 1.02
C GLY A 282 -1.54 13.12 0.51
N THR A 283 -1.11 13.62 -0.64
CA THR A 283 -1.74 14.70 -1.40
C THR A 283 -1.94 14.28 -2.85
N GLU A 284 -2.55 15.14 -3.67
CA GLU A 284 -2.60 14.95 -5.12
C GLU A 284 -1.19 14.85 -5.73
N GLU A 285 -0.22 15.61 -5.22
CA GLU A 285 1.16 15.57 -5.70
C GLU A 285 1.80 14.19 -5.47
N ASP A 286 1.53 13.55 -4.34
CA ASP A 286 2.04 12.21 -4.06
C ASP A 286 1.46 11.14 -5.00
N VAL A 287 0.19 11.29 -5.39
CA VAL A 287 -0.44 10.45 -6.42
C VAL A 287 0.25 10.67 -7.78
N ARG A 288 0.51 11.93 -8.16
CA ARG A 288 1.23 12.26 -9.41
C ARG A 288 2.66 11.71 -9.40
N ARG A 289 3.34 11.77 -8.25
CA ARG A 289 4.70 11.26 -8.08
C ARG A 289 4.76 9.74 -8.21
N ASN A 290 3.86 9.02 -7.55
CA ASN A 290 3.75 7.55 -7.69
C ASN A 290 3.37 7.13 -9.12
N GLN A 291 2.51 7.89 -9.78
CA GLN A 291 2.16 7.65 -11.18
C GLN A 291 3.37 7.84 -12.11
N ALA A 292 4.12 8.93 -11.93
CA ALA A 292 5.33 9.20 -12.71
C ALA A 292 6.42 8.14 -12.47
N TYR A 293 6.60 7.73 -11.21
CA TYR A 293 7.48 6.63 -10.83
C TYR A 293 7.10 5.34 -11.58
N THR A 294 5.82 4.95 -11.53
CA THR A 294 5.32 3.75 -12.20
C THR A 294 5.56 3.80 -13.71
N ARG A 295 5.26 4.94 -14.37
CA ARG A 295 5.55 5.08 -15.81
C ARG A 295 7.03 4.94 -16.12
N ASN A 296 7.89 5.62 -15.36
CA ASN A 296 9.33 5.54 -15.60
C ASN A 296 9.88 4.14 -15.33
N LEU A 297 9.31 3.40 -14.38
CA LEU A 297 9.66 2.01 -14.14
C LEU A 297 9.34 1.14 -15.35
N LEU A 298 8.16 1.30 -15.96
CA LEU A 298 7.79 0.53 -17.16
C LEU A 298 8.67 0.90 -18.35
N GLU A 299 8.98 2.18 -18.52
CA GLU A 299 9.93 2.65 -19.54
C GLU A 299 11.33 2.05 -19.32
N ALA A 300 11.86 2.08 -18.09
CA ALA A 300 13.15 1.52 -17.71
C ALA A 300 13.18 -0.02 -17.87
N GLY A 301 12.10 -0.70 -17.50
CA GLY A 301 11.93 -2.14 -17.71
C GLY A 301 11.95 -2.50 -19.20
N ALA A 302 11.32 -1.70 -20.04
CA ALA A 302 11.35 -1.89 -21.49
C ALA A 302 12.73 -1.61 -22.09
N VAL A 303 13.51 -0.66 -21.54
CA VAL A 303 14.92 -0.48 -21.91
C VAL A 303 15.71 -1.73 -21.54
N GLY A 304 15.65 -2.17 -20.28
CA GLY A 304 16.35 -3.37 -19.82
C GLY A 304 16.03 -4.61 -20.66
N ALA A 305 14.75 -4.82 -21.00
CA ALA A 305 14.32 -5.92 -21.85
C ALA A 305 14.94 -5.90 -23.27
N ARG A 306 15.14 -4.71 -23.85
CA ARG A 306 15.60 -4.52 -25.24
C ARG A 306 17.11 -4.39 -25.38
N THR A 307 17.80 -3.87 -24.37
CA THR A 307 19.23 -3.49 -24.50
C THR A 307 20.19 -4.44 -23.82
N ALA A 308 19.71 -5.37 -22.98
CA ALA A 308 20.58 -6.39 -22.38
C ALA A 308 21.27 -7.21 -23.49
N SER A 309 22.58 -7.34 -23.37
CA SER A 309 23.45 -7.84 -24.45
C SER A 309 24.16 -9.15 -24.07
N LEU A 310 24.78 -9.79 -25.07
CA LEU A 310 25.64 -10.95 -24.83
C LEU A 310 26.84 -10.62 -23.93
N GLU A 311 27.34 -9.39 -23.98
CA GLU A 311 28.42 -8.94 -23.10
C GLU A 311 27.96 -8.92 -21.63
N ASP A 312 26.76 -8.41 -21.37
CA ASP A 312 26.17 -8.41 -20.03
C ASP A 312 25.98 -9.84 -19.51
N PHE A 313 25.52 -10.74 -20.37
CA PHE A 313 25.33 -12.15 -20.03
C PHE A 313 26.67 -12.85 -19.74
N ALA A 314 27.71 -12.53 -20.51
CA ALA A 314 29.05 -13.06 -20.30
C ALA A 314 29.61 -12.62 -18.94
N LYS A 315 29.47 -11.33 -18.57
CA LYS A 315 29.87 -10.79 -17.25
C LYS A 315 29.20 -11.51 -16.09
N LEU A 316 27.90 -11.82 -16.23
CA LEU A 316 27.16 -12.60 -15.23
C LEU A 316 27.43 -14.11 -15.27
N GLY A 317 28.21 -14.57 -16.25
CA GLY A 317 28.72 -15.93 -16.32
C GLY A 317 27.86 -16.91 -17.09
N PHE A 318 27.20 -16.47 -18.18
CA PHE A 318 26.44 -17.35 -19.07
C PHE A 318 27.22 -18.60 -19.49
N GLY A 319 28.53 -18.45 -19.76
CA GLY A 319 29.40 -19.55 -20.16
C GLY A 319 29.50 -20.69 -19.14
N ARG A 320 29.26 -20.44 -17.84
CA ARG A 320 29.29 -21.48 -16.79
C ARG A 320 28.22 -22.55 -16.99
N VAL A 321 27.15 -22.27 -17.75
CA VAL A 321 26.13 -23.29 -18.04
C VAL A 321 26.63 -24.33 -19.05
N GLY A 322 27.58 -23.97 -19.91
CA GLY A 322 28.17 -24.85 -20.91
C GLY A 322 29.50 -25.50 -20.50
N ASP A 323 30.09 -25.10 -19.37
CA ASP A 323 31.37 -25.64 -18.86
C ASP A 323 31.11 -26.88 -17.99
N PRO A 324 31.54 -28.10 -18.40
CA PRO A 324 31.35 -29.33 -17.63
C PRO A 324 31.99 -29.32 -16.23
N ASN A 325 32.92 -28.40 -15.97
CA ASN A 325 33.59 -28.27 -14.67
C ASN A 325 32.93 -27.24 -13.75
N ALA A 326 31.97 -26.45 -14.25
CA ALA A 326 31.28 -25.44 -13.46
C ALA A 326 30.11 -26.06 -12.68
N ARG A 327 29.78 -25.48 -11.51
CA ARG A 327 28.65 -25.91 -10.68
C ARG A 327 27.30 -25.71 -11.39
N GLU A 328 27.24 -24.70 -12.26
CA GLU A 328 26.03 -24.31 -13.00
C GLU A 328 25.83 -25.12 -14.30
N PHE A 329 26.71 -26.08 -14.60
CA PHE A 329 26.63 -26.88 -15.82
C PHE A 329 25.23 -27.49 -16.02
N GLY A 330 24.63 -27.22 -17.18
CA GLY A 330 23.28 -27.69 -17.54
C GLY A 330 22.12 -27.01 -16.81
N ASN A 331 22.36 -26.04 -15.91
CA ASN A 331 21.31 -25.36 -15.17
C ASN A 331 20.70 -24.20 -15.97
N LEU A 332 19.67 -24.51 -16.77
CA LEU A 332 18.96 -23.52 -17.58
C LEU A 332 18.27 -22.41 -16.75
N TRP A 333 17.85 -22.71 -15.51
CA TRP A 333 17.26 -21.70 -14.63
C TRP A 333 18.28 -20.69 -14.12
N PHE A 334 19.52 -21.12 -13.91
CA PHE A 334 20.61 -20.21 -13.64
C PHE A 334 20.83 -19.26 -14.84
N ALA A 335 20.94 -19.79 -16.07
CA ALA A 335 21.06 -18.96 -17.27
C ALA A 335 19.90 -17.97 -17.42
N PHE A 336 18.66 -18.41 -17.18
CA PHE A 336 17.51 -17.55 -17.37
C PHE A 336 17.37 -16.51 -16.26
N ILE A 337 17.34 -16.90 -14.99
CA ILE A 337 17.03 -16.01 -13.86
C ILE A 337 18.26 -15.24 -13.39
N ARG A 338 19.40 -15.92 -13.22
CA ARG A 338 20.59 -15.34 -12.61
C ARG A 338 21.51 -14.65 -13.59
N VAL A 339 21.29 -14.83 -14.90
CA VAL A 339 22.05 -14.18 -15.97
C VAL A 339 21.17 -13.28 -16.82
N VAL A 340 20.29 -13.84 -17.66
CA VAL A 340 19.51 -13.03 -18.62
C VAL A 340 18.59 -12.05 -17.91
N ARG A 341 17.75 -12.54 -16.98
CA ARG A 341 16.81 -11.68 -16.25
C ARG A 341 17.54 -10.69 -15.34
N LYS A 342 18.61 -11.12 -14.67
CA LYS A 342 19.43 -10.25 -13.81
C LYS A 342 19.99 -9.07 -14.60
N ALA A 343 20.58 -9.29 -15.78
CA ALA A 343 21.08 -8.21 -16.63
C ALA A 343 19.99 -7.18 -17.00
N GLN A 344 18.80 -7.66 -17.41
CA GLN A 344 17.67 -6.78 -17.75
C GLN A 344 17.20 -5.96 -16.54
N VAL A 345 17.14 -6.60 -15.37
CA VAL A 345 16.73 -5.96 -14.10
C VAL A 345 17.76 -4.94 -13.62
N ASP A 346 19.05 -5.22 -13.78
CA ASP A 346 20.12 -4.30 -13.38
C ASP A 346 20.13 -3.03 -14.22
N ILE A 347 19.94 -3.17 -15.55
CA ILE A 347 19.79 -2.02 -16.45
C ILE A 347 18.60 -1.15 -16.03
N CYS A 348 17.44 -1.78 -15.78
CA CYS A 348 16.27 -1.05 -15.28
C CYS A 348 16.54 -0.37 -13.94
N SER A 349 17.19 -1.08 -13.01
CA SER A 349 17.46 -0.56 -11.67
C SER A 349 18.37 0.65 -11.71
N ARG A 350 19.42 0.63 -12.54
CA ARG A 350 20.34 1.77 -12.73
C ARG A 350 19.59 3.03 -13.17
N ILE A 351 18.74 2.92 -14.21
CA ILE A 351 17.93 4.03 -14.72
C ILE A 351 17.04 4.62 -13.62
N MET A 352 16.42 3.74 -12.82
CA MET A 352 15.51 4.16 -11.76
C MET A 352 16.24 4.78 -10.58
N ILE A 353 17.38 4.24 -10.18
CA ILE A 353 18.24 4.78 -9.12
C ILE A 353 18.78 6.16 -9.51
N GLU A 354 19.24 6.33 -10.73
CA GLU A 354 19.71 7.63 -11.24
C GLU A 354 18.59 8.69 -11.19
N LYS A 355 17.36 8.30 -11.54
CA LYS A 355 16.23 9.23 -11.62
C LYS A 355 15.53 9.49 -10.28
N TRP A 356 15.39 8.48 -9.44
CA TRP A 356 14.53 8.50 -8.25
C TRP A 356 15.30 8.32 -6.93
N GLY A 357 16.61 8.04 -7.00
CA GLY A 357 17.48 7.91 -5.84
C GLY A 357 17.35 9.11 -4.91
N CYS A 358 17.08 8.82 -3.62
CA CYS A 358 16.88 9.82 -2.57
C CYS A 358 15.74 10.82 -2.83
N ARG A 359 14.86 10.58 -3.81
CA ARG A 359 13.61 11.33 -4.03
C ARG A 359 12.40 10.62 -3.42
N LEU A 360 12.45 9.29 -3.42
CA LEU A 360 11.47 8.40 -2.78
C LEU A 360 12.22 7.46 -1.84
N ALA A 361 11.73 7.33 -0.61
CA ALA A 361 12.31 6.43 0.38
C ALA A 361 12.15 4.96 -0.04
N GLY A 362 13.13 4.12 0.31
CA GLY A 362 13.11 2.67 0.12
C GLY A 362 13.37 2.18 -1.30
N LEU A 363 13.81 3.05 -2.22
CA LEU A 363 14.07 2.68 -3.61
C LEU A 363 15.08 1.54 -3.74
N ASP A 364 16.24 1.69 -3.12
CA ASP A 364 17.34 0.70 -3.10
C ASP A 364 16.90 -0.69 -2.64
N VAL A 365 15.95 -0.76 -1.71
CA VAL A 365 15.42 -2.03 -1.19
C VAL A 365 14.43 -2.69 -2.14
N MET A 366 13.57 -1.90 -2.78
CA MET A 366 12.42 -2.42 -3.56
C MET A 366 12.70 -2.50 -5.07
N ILE A 367 13.73 -1.81 -5.57
CA ILE A 367 13.88 -1.57 -7.00
C ILE A 367 14.11 -2.84 -7.82
N GLU A 368 14.85 -3.82 -7.30
CA GLU A 368 15.10 -5.08 -8.02
C GLU A 368 13.78 -5.80 -8.33
N SER A 369 12.87 -5.84 -7.35
CA SER A 369 11.54 -6.44 -7.50
C SER A 369 10.63 -5.66 -8.44
N HIS A 370 10.65 -4.33 -8.34
CA HIS A 370 9.92 -3.45 -9.27
C HIS A 370 10.39 -3.64 -10.71
N CYS A 371 11.70 -3.66 -10.93
CA CYS A 371 12.28 -3.87 -12.24
C CYS A 371 12.02 -5.27 -12.77
N PHE A 372 12.08 -6.30 -11.92
CA PHE A 372 11.67 -7.65 -12.31
C PHE A 372 10.22 -7.67 -12.83
N THR A 373 9.31 -7.00 -12.12
CA THR A 373 7.91 -6.87 -12.49
C THR A 373 7.75 -6.15 -13.84
N ALA A 374 8.42 -5.01 -14.03
CA ALA A 374 8.33 -4.21 -15.24
C ALA A 374 8.92 -4.89 -16.49
N VAL A 375 10.09 -5.53 -16.36
CA VAL A 375 10.70 -6.30 -17.46
C VAL A 375 9.81 -7.48 -17.82
N THR A 376 9.25 -8.18 -16.82
CA THR A 376 8.32 -9.30 -17.06
C THR A 376 7.05 -8.85 -17.76
N HIS A 377 6.43 -7.77 -17.28
CA HIS A 377 5.26 -7.17 -17.92
C HIS A 377 5.54 -6.81 -19.38
N THR A 378 6.67 -6.18 -19.66
CA THR A 378 7.07 -5.80 -21.03
C THR A 378 7.16 -7.03 -21.93
N LEU A 379 7.89 -8.08 -21.50
CA LEU A 379 8.14 -9.25 -22.33
C LEU A 379 6.89 -10.12 -22.55
N LEU A 380 5.92 -10.09 -21.64
CA LEU A 380 4.64 -10.81 -21.80
C LEU A 380 3.61 -10.02 -22.63
N SER A 381 3.81 -8.71 -22.79
CA SER A 381 2.89 -7.83 -23.52
C SER A 381 3.39 -7.46 -24.93
N ALA A 382 4.59 -7.92 -25.30
CA ALA A 382 5.28 -7.62 -26.55
C ALA A 382 4.81 -8.47 -27.74
#